data_AF-A0A2D6MQS9-F1
#
_entry.id   AF-A0A2D6MQS9-F1
#
_cell.length_a   1.000
_cell.length_b   1.000
_cell.length_c   1.000
_cell.angle_alpha   90.00
_cell.angle_beta   90.00
_cell.angle_gamma   90.00
#
_symmetry.space_group_name_H-M   'P 1'
#
loop_
_entity.id
_entity.type
_entity.pdbx_description
1 polymer ?
#
loop_
_entity_poly.entity_id
_entity_poly.type
_entity_poly.pdbx_seq_one_letter_code
_entity_poly.pdbx_strand_id
1 'polypeptide(L)'
;MDSSPTRDDRSDAAAGGESPRESQMHGSLVEVMGVGVLILGPSGVGKSECVIELVRRGQRLVADDVVRLRASDAMDSCGDSGDPPHARLIGWSPEHIRHYIEVRGLGLMSVADLFGPEATLDECPVDFVVRLEDWDTGGNFERIGLERVREKILGVDVPTVRLPVHAASNLATLVELAIRDWQLRQQGVNAARRLDERLRRRGGIFAGRETADGEET
;
A
#
# COMPACT_ATOMS: atom_id res chain seq x y z
N MET A 1 -50.73 3.30 -43.82
CA MET A 1 -50.06 4.62 -43.90
C MET A 1 -50.92 5.50 -42.99
N ASP A 2 -50.58 5.87 -41.76
CA ASP A 2 -49.31 6.16 -41.09
C ASP A 2 -49.68 6.29 -39.58
N SER A 3 -49.25 5.37 -38.71
CA SER A 3 -48.23 5.51 -37.65
C SER A 3 -48.52 6.52 -36.50
N SER A 4 -48.73 5.96 -35.30
CA SER A 4 -48.43 6.50 -33.95
C SER A 4 -49.33 7.62 -33.38
N PRO A 5 -49.72 7.56 -32.08
CA PRO A 5 -48.76 7.82 -31.00
C PRO A 5 -48.71 6.76 -29.88
N THR A 6 -47.55 6.85 -29.23
CA THR A 6 -46.91 6.12 -28.14
C THR A 6 -47.74 5.85 -26.89
N ARG A 7 -47.55 4.64 -26.35
CA ARG A 7 -48.09 4.11 -25.10
C ARG A 7 -47.45 4.76 -23.86
N ASP A 8 -48.32 5.02 -22.89
CA ASP A 8 -48.15 4.96 -21.43
C ASP A 8 -46.71 4.96 -20.89
N ASP A 9 -46.32 6.13 -20.41
CA ASP A 9 -45.22 6.34 -19.48
C ASP A 9 -45.78 6.10 -18.05
N ARG A 10 -45.80 4.83 -17.62
CA ARG A 10 -46.08 4.45 -16.24
C ARG A 10 -44.79 4.01 -15.58
N SER A 11 -44.24 4.93 -14.79
CA SER A 11 -43.70 4.70 -13.45
C SER A 11 -43.15 3.30 -13.15
N ASP A 12 -41.83 3.17 -13.22
CA ASP A 12 -41.09 2.28 -12.33
C ASP A 12 -40.05 3.12 -11.58
N ALA A 13 -40.44 3.51 -10.36
CA ALA A 13 -39.52 3.90 -9.33
C ALA A 13 -39.03 2.62 -8.62
N ALA A 14 -37.75 2.66 -8.22
CA ALA A 14 -37.03 1.74 -7.33
C ALA A 14 -36.29 0.54 -7.98
N ALA A 15 -34.97 0.70 -8.08
CA ALA A 15 -34.04 -0.05 -7.22
C ALA A 15 -32.64 0.58 -7.32
N GLY A 16 -32.29 1.41 -6.33
CA GLY A 16 -30.90 1.80 -6.12
C GLY A 16 -30.11 0.61 -5.59
N GLY A 17 -29.29 0.01 -6.45
CA GLY A 17 -28.17 -0.82 -6.03
C GLY A 17 -26.90 0.00 -6.22
N GLU A 18 -26.23 0.41 -5.14
CA GLU A 18 -24.83 0.84 -5.26
C GLU A 18 -24.04 -0.42 -5.65
N SER A 19 -23.69 -0.56 -6.94
CA SER A 19 -22.69 -1.54 -7.36
C SER A 19 -21.44 -1.39 -6.50
N PRO A 20 -20.76 -2.49 -6.13
CA PRO A 20 -19.46 -2.40 -5.45
C PRO A 20 -18.57 -1.48 -6.26
N ARG A 21 -18.00 -0.44 -5.63
CA ARG A 21 -17.13 0.50 -6.31
C ARG A 21 -15.84 -0.24 -6.66
N GLU A 22 -15.78 -0.81 -7.86
CA GLU A 22 -14.58 -1.43 -8.40
C GLU A 22 -13.68 -0.37 -9.06
N SER A 23 -12.38 -0.58 -8.98
CA SER A 23 -11.37 0.20 -9.70
C SER A 23 -10.21 -0.67 -10.15
N GLN A 24 -9.38 -0.13 -11.04
CA GLN A 24 -8.14 -0.73 -11.49
C GLN A 24 -7.00 0.26 -11.28
N MET A 25 -5.87 -0.23 -10.76
CA MET A 25 -4.67 0.56 -10.54
C MET A 25 -3.46 -0.14 -11.14
N HIS A 26 -2.53 0.66 -11.68
CA HIS A 26 -1.23 0.14 -12.10
C HIS A 26 -0.29 0.04 -10.90
N GLY A 27 0.23 -1.15 -10.65
CA GLY A 27 1.02 -1.47 -9.47
C GLY A 27 1.12 -2.97 -9.25
N SER A 28 1.63 -3.36 -8.09
CA SER A 28 1.74 -4.76 -7.70
C SER A 28 1.13 -4.95 -6.32
N LEU A 29 0.44 -6.06 -6.10
CA LEU A 29 -0.13 -6.45 -4.82
C LEU A 29 0.54 -7.74 -4.35
N VAL A 30 1.13 -7.69 -3.17
CA VAL A 30 1.88 -8.80 -2.57
C VAL A 30 1.45 -8.94 -1.12
N GLU A 31 1.24 -10.16 -0.65
CA GLU A 31 1.11 -10.42 0.78
C GLU A 31 2.49 -10.58 1.40
N VAL A 32 2.85 -9.67 2.31
CA VAL A 32 4.12 -9.63 3.01
C VAL A 32 3.89 -9.84 4.50
N MET A 33 4.36 -10.97 5.05
CA MET A 33 4.20 -11.34 6.47
C MET A 33 2.73 -11.28 6.95
N GLY A 34 1.80 -11.75 6.11
CA GLY A 34 0.36 -11.73 6.40
C GLY A 34 -0.33 -10.38 6.17
N VAL A 35 0.36 -9.40 5.59
CA VAL A 35 -0.16 -8.04 5.33
C VAL A 35 -0.25 -7.83 3.83
N GLY A 36 -1.42 -7.45 3.31
CA GLY A 36 -1.53 -7.12 1.89
C GLY A 36 -0.96 -5.75 1.57
N VAL A 37 0.07 -5.73 0.73
CA VAL A 37 0.85 -4.54 0.39
C VAL A 37 0.64 -4.15 -1.06
N LEU A 38 0.01 -3.00 -1.29
CA LEU A 38 -0.09 -2.40 -2.61
C LEU A 38 1.16 -1.54 -2.89
N ILE A 39 2.01 -2.01 -3.81
CA ILE A 39 3.22 -1.33 -4.25
C ILE A 39 2.90 -0.50 -5.49
N LEU A 40 3.00 0.82 -5.37
CA LEU A 40 2.76 1.79 -6.41
C LEU A 40 4.05 2.52 -6.76
N GLY A 41 4.18 3.02 -7.98
CA GLY A 41 5.34 3.79 -8.43
C GLY A 41 5.41 3.89 -9.94
N PRO A 42 6.29 4.74 -10.49
CA PRO A 42 6.43 4.92 -11.93
C PRO A 42 6.80 3.62 -12.65
N SER A 43 6.54 3.56 -13.95
CA SER A 43 6.94 2.42 -14.77
C SER A 43 8.47 2.31 -14.80
N GLY A 44 9.00 1.10 -14.69
CA GLY A 44 10.45 0.85 -14.69
C GLY A 44 11.18 1.19 -13.39
N VAL A 45 10.47 1.57 -12.31
CA VAL A 45 11.09 1.87 -11.00
C VAL A 45 11.58 0.62 -10.24
N GLY A 46 11.33 -0.58 -10.77
CA GLY A 46 11.73 -1.84 -10.13
C GLY A 46 10.63 -2.55 -9.35
N LYS A 47 9.34 -2.31 -9.66
CA LYS A 47 8.20 -2.96 -8.97
C LYS A 47 8.25 -4.49 -9.11
N SER A 48 8.29 -4.99 -10.34
CA SER A 48 8.27 -6.42 -10.63
C SER A 48 9.54 -7.13 -10.08
N GLU A 49 10.71 -6.49 -10.15
CA GLU A 49 11.94 -7.00 -9.53
C GLU A 49 11.86 -7.06 -8.00
N CYS A 50 11.25 -6.05 -7.36
CA CYS A 50 10.97 -6.05 -5.93
C CYS A 50 10.03 -7.20 -5.55
N VAL A 51 8.96 -7.39 -6.32
CA VAL A 51 7.97 -8.45 -6.13
C VAL A 51 8.60 -9.83 -6.23
N ILE A 52 9.40 -10.09 -7.27
CA ILE A 52 10.10 -11.37 -7.43
C ILE A 52 11.03 -11.66 -6.24
N GLU A 53 11.79 -10.66 -5.78
CA GLU A 53 12.68 -10.84 -4.63
C GLU A 53 11.89 -11.08 -3.33
N LEU A 54 10.74 -10.43 -3.14
CA LEU A 54 9.83 -10.73 -2.02
C LEU A 54 9.31 -12.16 -2.11
N VAL A 55 8.85 -12.60 -3.28
CA VAL A 55 8.35 -13.97 -3.48
C VAL A 55 9.44 -15.00 -3.20
N ARG A 56 10.67 -14.77 -3.68
CA ARG A 56 11.83 -15.61 -3.38
C ARG A 56 12.11 -15.74 -1.88
N ARG A 57 11.73 -14.74 -1.08
CA ARG A 57 11.82 -14.73 0.40
C ARG A 57 10.61 -15.35 1.10
N GLY A 58 9.69 -15.97 0.36
CA GLY A 58 8.52 -16.66 0.88
C GLY A 58 7.28 -15.78 1.03
N GLN A 59 7.27 -14.58 0.47
CA GLN A 59 6.07 -13.75 0.37
C GLN A 59 5.20 -14.21 -0.82
N ARG A 60 3.93 -13.78 -0.88
CA ARG A 60 2.99 -14.29 -1.90
C ARG A 60 2.56 -13.22 -2.88
N LEU A 61 2.69 -13.48 -4.18
CA LEU A 61 2.17 -12.62 -5.23
C LEU A 61 0.65 -12.72 -5.30
N VAL A 62 -0.03 -11.57 -5.37
CA VAL A 62 -1.48 -11.51 -5.67
C VAL A 62 -1.72 -10.96 -7.07
N ALA A 63 -1.05 -9.86 -7.42
CA ALA A 63 -1.15 -9.23 -8.73
C ALA A 63 0.14 -8.47 -9.08
N ASP A 64 0.50 -8.45 -10.36
CA ASP A 64 1.53 -7.56 -10.90
C ASP A 64 0.98 -6.78 -12.10
N ASP A 65 1.54 -5.60 -12.35
CA ASP A 65 1.14 -4.61 -13.36
C ASP A 65 -0.27 -4.02 -13.19
N VAL A 66 -1.31 -4.85 -13.12
CA VAL A 66 -2.71 -4.43 -12.98
C VAL A 66 -3.35 -5.07 -11.75
N VAL A 67 -3.77 -4.21 -10.81
CA VAL A 67 -4.50 -4.61 -9.60
C VAL A 67 -5.94 -4.16 -9.72
N ARG A 68 -6.88 -5.10 -9.69
CA ARG A 68 -8.31 -4.82 -9.50
C ARG A 68 -8.59 -4.64 -8.02
N LEU A 69 -9.44 -3.68 -7.69
CA LEU A 69 -9.76 -3.29 -6.32
C LEU A 69 -11.26 -3.16 -6.15
N ARG A 70 -11.76 -3.54 -4.98
CA ARG A 70 -13.13 -3.29 -4.54
C ARG A 70 -13.14 -2.90 -3.07
N ALA A 71 -14.01 -1.97 -2.71
CA ALA A 71 -14.36 -1.76 -1.31
C ALA A 71 -15.37 -2.85 -0.90
N SER A 72 -15.11 -3.55 0.20
CA SER A 72 -16.08 -4.42 0.86
C SER A 72 -17.09 -3.57 1.62
N ASP A 73 -18.29 -4.12 1.83
CA ASP A 73 -19.26 -3.47 2.70
C ASP A 73 -18.78 -3.53 4.15
N ALA A 74 -19.11 -2.49 4.93
CA ALA A 74 -18.68 -2.42 6.32
C ALA A 74 -19.22 -3.60 7.16
N MET A 75 -20.40 -4.13 6.83
CA MET A 75 -20.97 -5.29 7.53
C MET A 75 -20.16 -6.59 7.35
N ASP A 76 -19.37 -6.71 6.27
CA ASP A 76 -18.54 -7.90 6.02
C ASP A 76 -17.28 -7.96 6.90
N SER A 77 -16.96 -6.86 7.58
CA SER A 77 -15.71 -6.69 8.34
C SER A 77 -15.81 -7.01 9.84
N CYS A 78 -16.88 -7.70 10.26
CA CYS A 78 -17.02 -8.28 11.60
C CYS A 78 -16.02 -9.43 11.79
N GLY A 79 -14.74 -9.13 11.97
CA GLY A 79 -13.71 -10.09 12.35
C GLY A 79 -13.52 -10.16 13.87
N ASP A 80 -12.87 -11.23 14.34
CA ASP A 80 -12.54 -11.55 15.75
C ASP A 80 -11.79 -10.45 16.54
N SER A 81 -11.40 -9.35 15.90
CA SER A 81 -10.58 -8.28 16.49
C SER A 81 -11.35 -7.25 17.31
N GLY A 82 -12.69 -7.30 17.35
CA GLY A 82 -13.52 -6.39 18.17
C GLY A 82 -13.54 -4.93 17.72
N ASP A 83 -12.92 -4.61 16.58
CA ASP A 83 -12.99 -3.29 15.96
C ASP A 83 -14.37 -3.03 15.32
N PRO A 84 -14.85 -1.79 15.30
CA PRO A 84 -16.10 -1.45 14.64
C PRO A 84 -16.06 -1.82 13.15
N PRO A 85 -17.19 -2.25 12.57
CA PRO A 85 -17.27 -2.58 11.14
C PRO A 85 -16.83 -1.40 10.29
N HIS A 86 -15.84 -1.62 9.43
CA HIS A 86 -15.29 -0.65 8.50
C HIS A 86 -15.07 -1.30 7.13
N ALA A 87 -15.36 -0.55 6.07
CA ALA A 87 -15.08 -1.01 4.71
C ALA A 87 -13.59 -1.37 4.56
N ARG A 88 -13.31 -2.53 3.99
CA ARG A 88 -11.94 -2.98 3.67
C ARG A 88 -11.74 -2.93 2.18
N LEU A 89 -10.51 -2.65 1.76
CA LEU A 89 -10.15 -2.71 0.36
C LEU A 89 -9.67 -4.12 0.05
N ILE A 90 -10.27 -4.81 -0.92
CA ILE A 90 -9.83 -6.12 -1.40
C ILE A 90 -9.22 -5.95 -2.79
N GLY A 91 -8.07 -6.56 -3.03
CA GLY A 91 -7.35 -6.49 -4.29
C GLY A 91 -7.05 -7.86 -4.88
N TRP A 92 -7.03 -7.93 -6.21
CA TRP A 92 -6.77 -9.16 -6.96
C TRP A 92 -6.23 -8.88 -8.36
N SER A 93 -5.73 -9.92 -9.03
CA SER A 93 -5.29 -9.86 -10.43
C SER A 93 -6.43 -10.20 -11.40
N PRO A 94 -6.53 -9.54 -12.58
CA PRO A 94 -7.37 -10.02 -13.67
C PRO A 94 -7.05 -11.48 -14.03
N GLU A 95 -8.08 -12.29 -14.29
CA GLU A 95 -7.95 -13.74 -14.48
C GLU A 95 -6.92 -14.15 -15.55
N HIS A 96 -6.84 -13.41 -16.65
CA HIS A 96 -5.98 -13.73 -17.79
C HIS A 96 -4.48 -13.45 -17.56
N ILE A 97 -4.12 -12.67 -16.54
CA ILE A 97 -2.72 -12.41 -16.14
C ILE A 97 -2.41 -12.86 -14.71
N ARG A 98 -3.35 -13.59 -14.08
CA ARG A 98 -3.22 -14.04 -12.70
C ARG A 98 -1.98 -14.92 -12.54
N HIS A 99 -1.21 -14.68 -11.47
CA HIS A 99 0.02 -15.41 -11.14
C HIS A 99 1.16 -15.25 -12.14
N TYR A 100 1.01 -14.39 -13.15
CA TYR A 100 2.08 -14.04 -14.08
C TYR A 100 2.75 -12.73 -13.67
N ILE A 101 4.02 -12.61 -14.07
CA ILE A 101 4.83 -11.41 -13.90
C ILE A 101 5.71 -11.21 -15.14
N GLU A 102 5.89 -9.97 -15.57
CA GLU A 102 6.84 -9.62 -16.63
C GLU A 102 8.18 -9.22 -16.00
N VAL A 103 9.25 -9.87 -16.43
CA VAL A 103 10.61 -9.51 -16.03
C VAL A 103 11.38 -9.08 -17.27
N ARG A 104 11.78 -7.82 -17.30
CA ARG A 104 12.50 -7.27 -18.46
C ARG A 104 13.76 -8.07 -18.77
N GLY A 105 13.93 -8.38 -20.05
CA GLY A 105 15.05 -9.19 -20.55
C GLY A 105 14.85 -10.70 -20.41
N LEU A 106 13.83 -11.16 -19.68
CA LEU A 106 13.48 -12.57 -19.53
C LEU A 106 12.06 -12.90 -20.05
N GLY A 107 11.14 -11.94 -20.03
CA GLY A 107 9.77 -12.06 -20.52
C GLY A 107 8.75 -12.42 -19.43
N LEU A 108 7.59 -12.92 -19.87
CA LEU A 108 6.51 -13.35 -18.98
C LEU A 108 6.85 -14.67 -18.29
N MET A 109 6.57 -14.74 -16.99
CA MET A 109 6.83 -15.89 -16.15
C MET A 109 5.63 -16.22 -15.28
N SER A 110 5.40 -17.51 -15.05
CA SER A 110 4.44 -17.98 -14.05
C SER A 110 5.14 -18.10 -12.71
N VAL A 111 4.68 -17.34 -11.72
CA VAL A 111 5.22 -17.38 -10.35
C VAL A 111 4.91 -18.72 -9.68
N ALA A 112 3.72 -19.27 -9.94
CA ALA A 112 3.31 -20.58 -9.41
C ALA A 112 4.20 -21.71 -9.94
N ASP A 113 4.60 -21.68 -11.23
CA ASP A 113 5.47 -22.71 -11.80
C ASP A 113 6.92 -22.60 -11.30
N LEU A 114 7.39 -21.38 -11.01
CA LEU A 114 8.76 -21.12 -10.56
C LEU A 114 8.96 -21.37 -9.05
N PHE A 115 7.97 -21.03 -8.23
CA PHE A 115 8.11 -20.98 -6.77
C PHE A 115 7.06 -21.82 -6.01
N GLY A 116 6.18 -22.51 -6.72
CA GLY A 116 5.09 -23.31 -6.15
C GLY A 116 3.77 -22.54 -6.06
N PRO A 117 2.61 -23.23 -6.06
CA PRO A 117 1.30 -22.60 -5.96
C PRO A 117 1.11 -21.78 -4.67
N GLU A 118 1.80 -22.15 -3.59
CA GLU A 118 1.79 -21.43 -2.32
C GLU A 118 2.47 -20.06 -2.37
N ALA A 119 3.26 -19.78 -3.42
CA ALA A 119 3.88 -18.48 -3.65
C ALA A 119 2.89 -17.44 -4.21
N THR A 120 1.63 -17.83 -4.38
CA THR A 120 0.59 -16.99 -4.98
C THR A 120 -0.70 -16.99 -4.17
N LEU A 121 -1.50 -15.94 -4.32
CA LEU A 121 -2.86 -15.84 -3.82
C LEU A 121 -3.77 -15.23 -4.88
N ASP A 122 -5.04 -15.63 -4.89
CA ASP A 122 -6.03 -15.10 -5.83
C ASP A 122 -6.46 -13.67 -5.47
N GLU A 123 -6.68 -13.38 -4.19
CA GLU A 123 -7.04 -12.07 -3.67
C GLU A 123 -6.51 -11.88 -2.23
N CYS A 124 -6.34 -10.63 -1.81
CA CYS A 124 -6.08 -10.29 -0.40
C CYS A 124 -6.64 -8.92 -0.03
N PRO A 125 -6.82 -8.62 1.27
CA PRO A 125 -7.03 -7.24 1.73
C PRO A 125 -5.85 -6.34 1.35
N VAL A 126 -6.07 -5.04 1.18
CA VAL A 126 -5.02 -4.04 1.00
C VAL A 126 -4.89 -3.27 2.31
N ASP A 127 -3.96 -3.72 3.14
CA ASP A 127 -3.75 -3.20 4.50
C ASP A 127 -2.74 -2.05 4.52
N PHE A 128 -1.85 -2.00 3.54
CA PHE A 128 -0.72 -1.08 3.51
C PHE A 128 -0.35 -0.67 2.08
N VAL A 129 0.03 0.60 1.87
CA VAL A 129 0.54 1.09 0.58
C VAL A 129 2.01 1.47 0.68
N VAL A 130 2.81 1.01 -0.27
CA VAL A 130 4.18 1.47 -0.49
C VAL A 130 4.23 2.23 -1.80
N ARG A 131 4.63 3.51 -1.74
CA ARG A 131 4.91 4.31 -2.93
C ARG A 131 6.41 4.38 -3.17
N LEU A 132 6.85 3.82 -4.29
CA LEU A 132 8.20 3.97 -4.80
C LEU A 132 8.29 5.30 -5.56
N GLU A 133 9.14 6.18 -5.08
CA GLU A 133 9.41 7.49 -5.68
C GLU A 133 10.89 7.58 -6.07
N ASP A 134 11.18 8.21 -7.20
CA ASP A 134 12.56 8.46 -7.60
C ASP A 134 13.19 9.49 -6.66
N TRP A 135 14.39 9.18 -6.15
CA TRP A 135 15.10 10.06 -5.21
C TRP A 135 15.37 11.45 -5.78
N ASP A 136 15.69 11.51 -7.08
CA ASP A 136 16.15 12.75 -7.73
C ASP A 136 15.02 13.75 -7.99
N THR A 137 13.76 13.36 -7.76
CA THR A 137 12.61 14.24 -8.00
C THR A 137 12.40 15.29 -6.89
N GLY A 138 13.32 15.39 -5.93
CA GLY A 138 13.26 16.41 -4.86
C GLY A 138 12.14 16.17 -3.85
N GLY A 139 11.66 14.93 -3.73
CA GLY A 139 10.63 14.54 -2.76
C GLY A 139 11.09 14.81 -1.33
N ASN A 140 10.21 15.42 -0.52
CA ASN A 140 10.48 15.63 0.90
C ASN A 140 10.20 14.32 1.65
N PHE A 141 11.17 13.41 1.65
CA PHE A 141 11.07 12.13 2.35
C PHE A 141 11.08 12.35 3.86
N GLU A 142 10.11 11.75 4.56
CA GLU A 142 10.03 11.89 6.00
C GLU A 142 11.17 11.11 6.69
N ARG A 143 12.03 11.83 7.41
CA ARG A 143 13.25 11.27 8.03
C ARG A 143 13.06 10.75 9.44
N ILE A 144 12.05 11.28 10.14
CA ILE A 144 11.82 10.98 11.56
C ILE A 144 10.75 9.88 11.68
N GLY A 145 9.75 9.88 10.78
CA GLY A 145 8.69 8.88 10.75
C GLY A 145 7.82 8.94 12.00
N LEU A 146 7.40 10.13 12.43
CA LEU A 146 6.60 10.26 13.65
C LEU A 146 5.18 9.77 13.42
N GLU A 147 4.61 10.17 12.29
CA GLU A 147 3.28 9.76 11.84
C GLU A 147 3.37 9.07 10.47
N ARG A 148 2.37 8.26 10.14
CA ARG A 148 2.25 7.72 8.78
C ARG A 148 1.10 8.40 8.09
N VAL A 149 1.33 8.82 6.86
CA VAL A 149 0.30 9.36 5.98
C VAL A 149 -0.69 8.23 5.66
N ARG A 150 -1.94 8.59 5.41
CA ARG A 150 -2.95 7.67 4.88
C ARG A 150 -3.38 8.16 3.51
N GLU A 151 -3.69 7.22 2.64
CA GLU A 151 -4.25 7.50 1.32
C GLU A 151 -5.64 6.91 1.19
N LYS A 152 -6.54 7.68 0.58
CA LYS A 152 -7.92 7.27 0.37
C LYS A 152 -8.04 6.55 -0.98
N ILE A 153 -8.37 5.27 -0.95
CA ILE A 153 -8.60 4.45 -2.14
C ILE A 153 -10.01 3.89 -2.07
N LEU A 154 -10.85 4.21 -3.06
CA LEU A 154 -12.27 3.82 -3.09
C LEU A 154 -13.05 4.20 -1.80
N GLY A 155 -12.63 5.29 -1.13
CA GLY A 155 -13.23 5.75 0.12
C GLY A 155 -12.63 5.14 1.39
N VAL A 156 -11.75 4.15 1.28
CA VAL A 156 -11.05 3.50 2.40
C VAL A 156 -9.70 4.17 2.64
N ASP A 157 -9.42 4.58 3.89
CA ASP A 157 -8.15 5.20 4.29
C ASP A 157 -7.10 4.13 4.63
N VAL A 158 -6.12 3.94 3.75
CA VAL A 158 -5.05 2.94 3.88
C VAL A 158 -3.75 3.61 4.33
N PRO A 159 -3.02 3.11 5.34
CA PRO A 159 -1.73 3.66 5.74
C PRO A 159 -0.69 3.51 4.61
N THR A 160 0.09 4.57 4.40
CA THR A 160 1.04 4.67 3.28
C THR A 160 2.42 5.09 3.75
N VAL A 161 3.45 4.54 3.11
CA VAL A 161 4.82 5.05 3.18
C VAL A 161 5.34 5.35 1.78
N ARG A 162 6.17 6.37 1.67
CA ARG A 162 6.92 6.69 0.46
C ARG A 162 8.36 6.25 0.65
N LEU A 163 8.83 5.39 -0.23
CA LEU A 163 10.20 4.88 -0.21
C LEU A 163 10.95 5.47 -1.41
N PRO A 164 12.11 6.09 -1.18
CA PRO A 164 12.97 6.51 -2.25
C PRO A 164 13.60 5.30 -2.94
N VAL A 165 13.67 5.34 -4.26
CA VAL A 165 14.36 4.34 -5.07
C VAL A 165 15.72 4.88 -5.48
N HIS A 166 16.77 4.16 -5.07
CA HIS A 166 18.12 4.32 -5.60
C HIS A 166 18.54 3.05 -6.33
N ALA A 167 19.38 3.17 -7.36
CA ALA A 167 19.85 2.03 -8.16
C ALA A 167 20.47 0.87 -7.33
N ALA A 168 21.05 1.16 -6.16
CA ALA A 168 21.64 0.16 -5.27
C ALA A 168 20.69 -0.34 -4.16
N SER A 169 19.46 0.16 -4.09
CA SER A 169 18.52 -0.18 -3.02
C SER A 169 17.92 -1.55 -3.23
N ASN A 170 17.98 -2.39 -2.20
CA ASN A 170 17.17 -3.60 -2.16
C ASN A 170 15.75 -3.23 -1.71
N LEU A 171 14.86 -2.98 -2.69
CA LEU A 171 13.48 -2.55 -2.45
C LEU A 171 12.68 -3.56 -1.61
N ALA A 172 12.89 -4.86 -1.85
CA ALA A 172 12.22 -5.91 -1.07
C ALA A 172 12.54 -5.80 0.42
N THR A 173 13.82 -5.57 0.77
CA THR A 173 14.23 -5.33 2.16
C THR A 173 13.56 -4.09 2.76
N LEU A 174 13.46 -3.00 2.00
CA LEU A 174 12.81 -1.77 2.48
C LEU A 174 11.30 -1.97 2.69
N VAL A 175 10.63 -2.71 1.79
CA VAL A 175 9.23 -3.09 1.94
C VAL A 175 9.02 -3.93 3.20
N GLU A 176 9.80 -5.00 3.41
CA GLU A 176 9.72 -5.83 4.62
C GLU A 176 9.95 -5.02 5.91
N LEU A 177 10.93 -4.11 5.91
CA LEU A 177 11.17 -3.21 7.05
C LEU A 177 9.99 -2.27 7.30
N ALA A 178 9.40 -1.71 6.24
CA ALA A 178 8.23 -0.83 6.35
C ALA A 178 7.02 -1.56 6.96
N ILE A 179 6.82 -2.83 6.60
CA ILE A 179 5.74 -3.68 7.14
C ILE A 179 6.01 -4.07 8.59
N ARG A 180 7.25 -4.45 8.95
CA ARG A 180 7.60 -4.73 10.35
C ARG A 180 7.42 -3.50 11.25
N ASP A 181 7.89 -2.33 10.81
CA ASP A 181 7.69 -1.09 11.56
C ASP A 181 6.20 -0.74 11.67
N TRP A 182 5.39 -1.03 10.65
CA TRP A 182 3.93 -0.83 10.73
C TRP A 182 3.30 -1.75 11.77
N GLN A 183 3.58 -3.06 11.74
CA GLN A 183 3.09 -4.02 12.72
C GLN A 183 3.49 -3.64 14.15
N LEU A 184 4.74 -3.20 14.36
CA LEU A 184 5.21 -2.70 15.66
C LEU A 184 4.44 -1.46 16.12
N ARG A 185 4.16 -0.51 15.22
CA ARG A 185 3.36 0.68 15.55
C ARG A 185 1.93 0.35 15.94
N GLN A 186 1.31 -0.63 15.28
CA GLN A 186 -0.02 -1.13 15.66
C GLN A 186 -0.02 -1.72 17.08
N GLN A 187 1.12 -2.23 17.56
CA GLN A 187 1.34 -2.70 18.93
C GLN A 187 1.77 -1.58 19.90
N GLY A 188 1.74 -0.32 19.47
CA GLY A 188 2.15 0.85 20.28
C GLY A 188 3.68 1.06 20.36
N VAL A 189 4.47 0.32 19.57
CA VAL A 189 5.93 0.46 19.52
C VAL A 189 6.32 1.39 18.38
N ASN A 190 6.73 2.62 18.72
CA ASN A 190 7.24 3.60 17.76
C ASN A 190 8.70 3.97 18.09
N ALA A 191 9.64 3.52 17.24
CA ALA A 191 11.07 3.73 17.44
C ALA A 191 11.47 5.22 17.46
N ALA A 192 10.88 6.02 16.56
CA ALA A 192 11.12 7.45 16.46
C ALA A 192 10.68 8.18 17.74
N ARG A 193 9.48 7.88 18.23
CA ARG A 193 8.95 8.44 19.49
C ARG A 193 9.83 8.05 20.68
N ARG A 194 10.24 6.78 20.77
CA ARG A 194 11.15 6.30 21.83
C ARG A 194 12.50 7.03 21.81
N LEU A 195 13.05 7.29 20.63
CA LEU A 195 14.29 8.04 20.49
C LEU A 195 14.11 9.52 20.84
N ASP A 196 13.04 10.16 20.35
CA ASP A 196 12.70 11.56 20.68
C ASP A 196 12.57 11.75 22.19
N GLU A 197 11.82 10.88 22.87
CA GLU A 197 11.70 10.90 24.33
C GLU A 197 13.06 10.72 25.03
N ARG A 198 13.92 9.84 24.53
CA ARG A 198 15.26 9.60 25.08
C ARG A 198 16.17 10.82 24.91
N LEU A 199 16.09 11.50 23.77
CA LEU A 199 16.86 12.73 23.49
C LEU A 199 16.37 13.90 24.33
N ARG A 200 15.06 14.06 24.51
CA ARG A 200 14.46 15.07 25.41
C ARG A 200 14.90 14.87 26.86
N ARG A 201 14.90 13.63 27.36
CA ARG A 201 15.33 13.29 28.73
C ARG A 201 16.83 13.50 28.98
N ARG A 202 17.66 13.54 27.92
CA ARG A 202 19.11 13.79 28.01
C ARG A 202 19.49 15.28 27.91
N GLY A 203 18.53 16.19 27.81
CA GLY A 203 18.78 17.63 27.96
C GLY A 203 19.36 18.29 26.72
N GLY A 204 18.68 18.21 25.57
CA GLY A 204 18.83 19.13 24.42
C GLY A 204 20.28 19.40 23.98
N ILE A 205 20.69 18.85 22.84
CA ILE A 205 22.04 19.08 22.27
C ILE A 205 22.31 20.57 21.91
N PHE A 206 21.33 21.47 22.08
CA PHE A 206 21.47 22.92 21.85
C PHE A 206 21.35 23.82 23.09
N ALA A 207 21.21 23.29 24.32
CA ALA A 207 21.08 24.13 25.53
C ALA A 207 22.44 24.60 26.11
N GLY A 208 23.41 24.95 25.26
CA GLY A 208 24.77 25.28 25.68
C GLY A 208 25.53 26.26 24.79
N ARG A 209 24.84 27.26 24.19
CA ARG A 209 25.51 28.34 23.45
C ARG A 209 24.88 29.73 23.53
N GLU A 210 24.15 30.03 24.62
CA GLU A 210 23.70 31.39 24.94
C GLU A 210 24.19 31.80 26.34
N THR A 211 25.50 31.95 26.52
CA THR A 211 26.09 32.81 27.57
C THR A 211 27.52 33.19 27.18
N ALA A 212 27.68 33.96 26.10
CA ALA A 212 28.89 34.72 25.83
C ALA A 212 28.53 35.76 24.76
N ASP A 213 27.94 36.87 25.20
CA ASP A 213 28.08 38.20 24.62
C ASP A 213 27.13 39.13 25.37
N GLY A 214 27.59 39.59 26.52
CA GLY A 214 26.83 40.44 27.41
C GLY A 214 27.67 40.88 28.60
N GLU A 215 28.85 41.42 28.33
CA GLU A 215 29.58 42.38 29.19
C GLU A 215 30.92 42.72 28.52
N GLU A 216 30.99 43.89 27.88
CA GLU A 216 32.05 44.85 28.21
C GLU A 216 31.67 46.23 27.68
N THR A 217 31.83 47.18 28.60
CA THR A 217 31.61 48.63 28.57
C THR A 217 32.42 49.37 27.52
#